data_AF-A0A3D5PG48-F1
#
_entry.id   AF-A0A3D5PG48-F1
#
_cell.length_a   1.000
_cell.length_b   1.000
_cell.length_c   1.000
_cell.angle_alpha   90.00
_cell.angle_beta   90.00
_cell.angle_gamma   90.00
#
_symmetry.space_group_name_H-M   'P 1'
#
loop_
_entity.id
_entity.type
_entity.pdbx_description
1 polymer ?
#
loop_
_entity_poly.entity_id
_entity_poly.type
_entity_poly.pdbx_seq_one_letter_code
_entity_poly.pdbx_strand_id
1 'polypeptide(L)'
;MKKKFLILTLVCVLTLSLAACLTACSHKHTLTKVDAVDATCTATGNSEYYKCTDADCGKFFSDAEGTEEIEKDSWVIAAKGHSYGEWTVEKAATFFGKGVEKRVCANDASHTESRDIAAIGSTAKVFDSFTVYADASKQGDNGIILNKDTANGTGASTYFGETDKNYDWDGSEMTLAFELDLSALSATDDYTMFVLAFNYKNGDEYTHADEIRFGIVKTDDGFVVNRMDGAADDAANVAAIKGEGSQSFTASKISASFTFAYDADTKEFTYSMTIGGKAFGDITRTELNDLVGLRYLWNARLNKDGVELSNLTLA
;
A
#
# COMPACT_ATOMS: atom_id res chain seq x y z
N MET A 1 93.21 -30.72 3.44
CA MET A 1 93.84 -32.06 3.43
C MET A 1 92.84 -33.09 3.92
N LYS A 2 92.86 -34.26 3.29
CA LYS A 2 92.00 -35.42 3.55
C LYS A 2 92.30 -36.06 4.92
N LYS A 3 91.35 -36.91 5.37
CA LYS A 3 91.43 -38.00 6.39
C LYS A 3 91.15 -37.55 7.84
N LYS A 4 90.35 -38.24 8.66
CA LYS A 4 89.95 -39.67 8.66
C LYS A 4 88.69 -39.90 9.51
N PHE A 5 87.88 -40.85 9.05
CA PHE A 5 86.83 -41.59 9.74
C PHE A 5 87.23 -42.12 11.14
N LEU A 6 86.30 -42.12 12.10
CA LEU A 6 85.98 -43.31 12.91
C LEU A 6 84.53 -43.26 13.41
N ILE A 7 83.95 -44.45 13.49
CA ILE A 7 82.53 -44.84 13.52
C ILE A 7 82.06 -45.16 14.96
N LEU A 8 80.72 -45.24 15.14
CA LEU A 8 79.94 -45.90 16.21
C LEU A 8 79.77 -45.05 17.50
N THR A 9 78.58 -44.89 18.11
CA THR A 9 77.51 -45.87 18.34
C THR A 9 76.22 -45.16 18.86
N LEU A 10 75.06 -45.70 18.50
CA LEU A 10 73.88 -45.96 19.37
C LEU A 10 72.91 -44.82 19.83
N VAL A 11 71.79 -44.72 19.10
CA VAL A 11 70.36 -44.72 19.55
C VAL A 11 69.99 -44.16 20.94
N CYS A 12 69.11 -43.13 20.98
CA CYS A 12 67.87 -43.18 21.77
C CYS A 12 66.90 -42.05 21.36
N VAL A 13 65.74 -42.43 20.83
CA VAL A 13 64.55 -41.58 20.70
C VAL A 13 63.92 -41.45 22.08
N LEU A 14 63.73 -40.23 22.58
CA LEU A 14 62.77 -40.01 23.65
C LEU A 14 61.95 -38.76 23.33
N THR A 15 60.76 -39.03 22.81
CA THR A 15 59.67 -38.07 22.67
C THR A 15 59.32 -37.53 24.05
N LEU A 16 59.50 -36.23 24.23
CA LEU A 16 59.08 -35.52 25.43
C LEU A 16 57.55 -35.41 25.40
N SER A 17 56.88 -36.28 26.14
CA SER A 17 55.42 -36.24 26.33
C SER A 17 55.04 -34.99 27.12
N LEU A 18 54.16 -34.19 26.52
CA LEU A 18 53.49 -33.07 27.15
C LEU A 18 52.51 -33.64 28.19
N ALA A 19 52.95 -33.78 29.44
CA ALA A 19 52.06 -34.12 30.55
C ALA A 19 51.24 -32.89 30.91
N ALA A 20 50.04 -32.78 30.32
CA ALA A 20 48.99 -31.94 30.87
C ALA A 20 48.69 -32.48 32.29
N CYS A 21 48.91 -31.65 33.30
CA CYS A 21 48.64 -31.99 34.68
C CYS A 21 47.11 -32.08 34.86
N LEU A 22 46.54 -33.28 34.68
CA LEU A 22 45.18 -33.58 35.12
C LEU A 22 45.18 -33.48 36.65
N THR A 23 44.63 -32.42 37.21
CA THR A 23 44.24 -32.38 38.62
C THR A 23 43.23 -33.50 38.83
N ALA A 24 43.69 -34.64 39.35
CA ALA A 24 42.85 -35.80 39.62
C ALA A 24 41.75 -35.39 40.61
N CYS A 25 40.50 -35.51 40.18
CA CYS A 25 39.35 -35.24 41.03
C CYS A 25 39.30 -36.30 42.15
N SER A 26 39.04 -35.88 43.40
CA SER A 26 39.11 -36.78 44.57
C SER A 26 37.87 -37.67 44.77
N HIS A 27 36.89 -37.61 43.86
CA HIS A 27 35.64 -38.37 43.95
C HIS A 27 35.29 -39.02 42.61
N LYS A 28 34.36 -40.00 42.66
CA LYS A 28 33.75 -40.59 41.48
C LYS A 28 32.65 -39.67 40.95
N HIS A 29 32.75 -39.25 39.70
CA HIS A 29 31.72 -38.40 39.09
C HIS A 29 30.37 -39.11 39.01
N THR A 30 29.38 -38.54 39.68
CA THR A 30 27.96 -38.83 39.43
C THR A 30 27.46 -37.73 38.50
N LEU A 31 26.97 -38.09 37.32
CA LEU A 31 26.64 -37.14 36.26
C LEU A 31 25.13 -37.01 36.08
N THR A 32 24.66 -35.77 35.92
CA THR A 32 23.32 -35.47 35.42
C THR A 32 23.44 -35.01 33.98
N LYS A 33 22.68 -35.67 33.10
CA LYS A 33 22.58 -35.31 31.68
C LYS A 33 21.79 -34.01 31.54
N VAL A 34 22.27 -33.13 30.67
CA VAL A 34 21.52 -31.99 30.16
C VAL A 34 21.31 -32.23 28.67
N ASP A 35 20.05 -32.39 28.27
CA ASP A 35 19.70 -32.66 26.88
C ASP A 35 20.07 -31.46 25.99
N ALA A 36 20.41 -31.74 24.73
CA ALA A 36 20.64 -30.70 23.74
C ALA A 36 19.36 -29.87 23.54
N VAL A 37 19.53 -28.56 23.42
CA VAL A 37 18.47 -27.63 23.05
C VAL A 37 18.93 -26.88 21.82
N ASP A 38 18.16 -26.95 20.73
CA ASP A 38 18.49 -26.22 19.51
C ASP A 38 18.42 -24.71 19.75
N ALA A 39 19.41 -23.99 19.22
CA ALA A 39 19.35 -22.54 19.17
C ALA A 39 18.20 -22.07 18.26
N THR A 40 17.51 -21.01 18.68
CA THR A 40 16.44 -20.36 17.92
C THR A 40 16.92 -19.02 17.35
N CYS A 41 16.03 -18.24 16.74
CA CYS A 41 16.38 -16.90 16.24
C CYS A 41 16.91 -15.99 17.36
N THR A 42 16.34 -16.08 18.57
CA THR A 42 16.58 -15.14 19.68
C THR A 42 17.16 -15.81 20.92
N ALA A 43 17.01 -17.12 21.08
CA ALA A 43 17.54 -17.86 22.22
C ALA A 43 18.76 -18.69 21.82
N THR A 44 19.76 -18.68 22.70
CA THR A 44 20.90 -19.60 22.64
C THR A 44 20.43 -21.02 22.90
N GLY A 45 21.04 -21.99 22.23
CA GLY A 45 20.88 -23.42 22.49
C GLY A 45 22.06 -23.99 23.27
N ASN A 46 22.10 -25.31 23.40
CA ASN A 46 23.25 -26.04 23.90
C ASN A 46 23.39 -27.40 23.20
N SER A 47 24.64 -27.87 23.04
CA SER A 47 24.88 -29.29 22.80
C SER A 47 24.50 -30.10 24.04
N GLU A 48 24.30 -31.40 23.87
CA GLU A 48 24.19 -32.31 25.00
C GLU A 48 25.48 -32.25 25.83
N TYR A 49 25.35 -32.24 27.16
CA TYR A 49 26.49 -32.30 28.08
C TYR A 49 26.09 -32.92 29.41
N TYR A 50 27.09 -33.28 30.21
CA TYR A 50 26.92 -33.91 31.51
C TYR A 50 27.57 -33.05 32.59
N LYS A 51 26.82 -32.78 33.67
CA LYS A 51 27.32 -32.02 34.82
C LYS A 51 27.53 -32.96 36.00
N CYS A 52 28.68 -32.85 36.67
CA CYS A 52 28.87 -33.55 37.93
C CYS A 52 27.94 -32.99 39.02
N THR A 53 27.22 -33.86 39.72
CA THR A 53 26.25 -33.48 40.76
C THR A 53 26.92 -33.02 42.06
N ASP A 54 28.21 -33.32 42.22
CA ASP A 54 28.98 -32.86 43.36
C ASP A 54 29.24 -31.34 43.25
N ALA A 55 28.76 -30.59 44.24
CA ALA A 55 28.81 -29.13 44.25
C ALA A 55 30.25 -28.58 44.28
N ASP A 56 31.19 -29.32 44.87
CA ASP A 56 32.59 -28.91 44.99
C ASP A 56 33.42 -29.25 43.73
N CYS A 57 32.82 -29.98 42.78
CA CYS A 57 33.47 -30.41 41.55
C CYS A 57 33.45 -29.34 40.47
N GLY A 58 32.26 -28.87 40.09
CA GLY A 58 32.06 -27.87 39.03
C GLY A 58 32.47 -28.30 37.61
N LYS A 59 32.82 -29.57 37.39
CA LYS A 59 33.25 -30.10 36.07
C LYS A 59 32.08 -30.51 35.17
N PHE A 60 32.34 -30.43 33.86
CA PHE A 60 31.42 -30.77 32.79
C PHE A 60 32.07 -31.77 31.84
N PHE A 61 31.27 -32.61 31.18
CA PHE A 61 31.74 -33.68 30.30
C PHE A 61 30.89 -33.79 29.03
N SER A 62 31.50 -34.25 27.94
CA SER A 62 30.80 -34.56 26.67
C SER A 62 30.22 -35.97 26.63
N ASP A 63 30.61 -36.85 27.54
CA ASP A 63 30.22 -38.26 27.60
C ASP A 63 29.56 -38.65 28.93
N ALA A 64 28.74 -39.70 28.90
CA ALA A 64 28.01 -40.20 30.07
C ALA A 64 28.93 -40.91 31.08
N GLU A 65 30.12 -41.34 30.64
CA GLU A 65 31.11 -42.04 31.43
C GLU A 65 32.04 -41.08 32.20
N GLY A 66 32.03 -39.78 31.87
CA GLY A 66 32.84 -38.74 32.50
C GLY A 66 34.33 -38.82 32.16
N THR A 67 34.65 -39.28 30.96
CA THR A 67 36.01 -39.50 30.48
C THR A 67 36.56 -38.34 29.64
N GLU A 68 35.68 -37.55 29.04
CA GLU A 68 35.98 -36.37 28.22
C GLU A 68 35.51 -35.09 28.92
N GLU A 69 36.38 -34.51 29.75
CA GLU A 69 36.10 -33.22 30.42
C GLU A 69 36.08 -32.07 29.40
N ILE A 70 35.09 -31.17 29.53
CA ILE A 70 34.93 -29.98 28.69
C ILE A 70 34.98 -28.70 29.52
N GLU A 71 35.37 -27.60 28.89
CA GLU A 71 35.39 -26.29 29.53
C GLU A 71 33.98 -25.77 29.80
N LYS A 72 33.84 -24.97 30.85
CA LYS A 72 32.56 -24.32 31.17
C LYS A 72 32.09 -23.47 29.98
N ASP A 73 30.79 -23.58 29.67
CA ASP A 73 30.09 -22.85 28.61
C ASP A 73 30.52 -23.22 27.18
N SER A 74 31.37 -24.25 27.00
CA SER A 74 31.76 -24.73 25.67
C SER A 74 30.61 -25.40 24.90
N TRP A 75 29.54 -25.79 25.60
CA TRP A 75 28.33 -26.37 25.02
C TRP A 75 27.37 -25.30 24.47
N VAL A 76 27.56 -24.02 24.78
CA VAL A 76 26.62 -22.95 24.42
C VAL A 76 26.64 -22.73 22.91
N ILE A 77 25.45 -22.83 22.30
CA ILE A 77 25.25 -22.55 20.88
C ILE A 77 24.61 -21.16 20.79
N ALA A 78 25.28 -20.22 20.11
CA ALA A 78 24.75 -18.88 19.90
C ALA A 78 23.38 -18.93 19.19
N ALA A 79 22.51 -17.96 19.50
CA ALA A 79 21.26 -17.78 18.77
C ALA A 79 21.54 -17.66 17.25
N LYS A 80 20.68 -18.27 16.44
CA LYS A 80 20.83 -18.30 14.97
C LYS A 80 20.72 -16.92 14.34
N GLY A 81 20.07 -15.97 15.03
CA GLY A 81 19.65 -14.71 14.46
C GLY A 81 18.52 -14.89 13.44
N HIS A 82 18.04 -13.77 12.90
CA HIS A 82 17.05 -13.80 11.83
C HIS A 82 17.73 -13.97 10.48
N SER A 83 17.15 -14.84 9.65
CA SER A 83 17.53 -15.05 8.25
C SER A 83 16.35 -14.67 7.37
N TYR A 84 16.16 -13.37 7.17
CA TYR A 84 15.06 -12.88 6.33
C TYR A 84 15.32 -13.13 4.84
N GLY A 85 14.29 -13.61 4.14
CA GLY A 85 14.31 -13.73 2.69
C GLY A 85 14.05 -12.42 1.95
N GLU A 86 13.79 -12.54 0.65
CA GLU A 86 13.38 -11.42 -0.21
C GLU A 86 12.08 -10.78 0.28
N TRP A 87 11.93 -9.49 -0.02
CA TRP A 87 10.67 -8.80 0.20
C TRP A 87 9.62 -9.28 -0.81
N THR A 88 8.40 -9.49 -0.34
CA THR A 88 7.23 -9.84 -1.16
C THR A 88 6.15 -8.78 -1.00
N VAL A 89 5.56 -8.33 -2.10
CA VAL A 89 4.44 -7.37 -2.06
C VAL A 89 3.22 -8.06 -1.45
N GLU A 90 2.82 -7.62 -0.25
CA GLU A 90 1.62 -8.08 0.45
C GLU A 90 0.40 -7.26 -0.01
N LYS A 91 0.60 -5.96 -0.23
CA LYS A 91 -0.38 -5.03 -0.79
C LYS A 91 0.32 -4.15 -1.84
N ALA A 92 -0.16 -4.17 -3.08
CA ALA A 92 0.36 -3.28 -4.12
C ALA A 92 0.10 -1.81 -3.75
N ALA A 93 1.04 -0.93 -4.08
CA ALA A 93 0.78 0.50 -4.02
C ALA A 93 -0.25 0.87 -5.10
N THR A 94 -1.15 1.80 -4.79
CA THR A 94 -2.04 2.39 -5.79
C THR A 94 -1.54 3.79 -6.13
N PHE A 95 -2.23 4.50 -7.03
CA PHE A 95 -1.83 5.86 -7.40
C PHE A 95 -1.76 6.82 -6.20
N PHE A 96 -2.65 6.66 -5.22
CA PHE A 96 -2.74 7.52 -4.04
C PHE A 96 -2.47 6.79 -2.72
N GLY A 97 -2.61 5.46 -2.70
CA GLY A 97 -2.38 4.63 -1.53
C GLY A 97 -0.98 4.03 -1.49
N LYS A 98 -0.34 4.05 -0.32
CA LYS A 98 0.88 3.28 -0.09
C LYS A 98 0.61 1.78 -0.22
N GLY A 99 1.57 1.07 -0.77
CA GLY A 99 1.61 -0.40 -0.72
C GLY A 99 2.34 -0.88 0.53
N VAL A 100 2.38 -2.20 0.71
CA VAL A 100 3.12 -2.86 1.79
C VAL A 100 3.86 -4.05 1.19
N GLU A 101 5.15 -4.15 1.52
CA GLU A 101 5.89 -5.39 1.34
C GLU A 101 6.31 -5.97 2.68
N LYS A 102 6.42 -7.30 2.69
CA LYS A 102 6.70 -8.11 3.86
C LYS A 102 7.78 -9.11 3.54
N ARG A 103 8.62 -9.42 4.53
CA ARG A 103 9.55 -10.55 4.47
C ARG A 103 9.43 -11.40 5.73
N VAL A 104 9.73 -12.68 5.57
CA VAL A 104 9.60 -13.70 6.61
C VAL A 104 10.97 -14.32 6.89
N CYS A 105 11.26 -14.58 8.16
CA CYS A 105 12.47 -15.26 8.56
C CYS A 105 12.40 -16.75 8.18
N ALA A 106 13.41 -17.27 7.50
CA ALA A 106 13.49 -18.69 7.14
C ALA A 106 13.65 -19.61 8.36
N ASN A 107 14.19 -19.10 9.47
CA ASN A 107 14.36 -19.84 10.71
C ASN A 107 13.07 -19.93 11.55
N ASP A 108 12.12 -19.01 11.34
CA ASP A 108 10.86 -18.94 12.11
C ASP A 108 9.83 -18.08 11.36
N ALA A 109 8.77 -18.71 10.89
CA ALA A 109 7.74 -18.04 10.09
C ALA A 109 6.91 -16.99 10.87
N SER A 110 6.95 -17.01 12.21
CA SER A 110 6.28 -15.99 13.03
C SER A 110 7.05 -14.67 13.08
N HIS A 111 8.36 -14.69 12.81
CA HIS A 111 9.18 -13.49 12.73
C HIS A 111 9.05 -12.86 11.34
N THR A 112 8.37 -11.72 11.30
CA THR A 112 8.10 -10.97 10.07
C THR A 112 8.54 -9.52 10.20
N GLU A 113 8.90 -8.91 9.08
CA GLU A 113 9.09 -7.46 8.96
C GLU A 113 8.21 -6.95 7.82
N SER A 114 7.66 -5.76 8.00
CA SER A 114 6.87 -5.05 6.98
C SER A 114 7.41 -3.64 6.79
N ARG A 115 7.30 -3.13 5.56
CA ARG A 115 7.59 -1.72 5.25
C ARG A 115 6.67 -1.18 4.16
N ASP A 116 6.50 0.13 4.17
CA ASP A 116 5.69 0.86 3.20
C ASP A 116 6.36 0.91 1.82
N ILE A 117 5.56 0.70 0.78
CA ILE A 117 5.88 1.09 -0.60
C ILE A 117 5.21 2.45 -0.83
N ALA A 118 5.95 3.43 -1.32
CA ALA A 118 5.37 4.72 -1.67
C ALA A 118 4.23 4.56 -2.70
N ALA A 119 3.22 5.44 -2.63
CA ALA A 119 2.19 5.51 -3.65
C ALA A 119 2.82 5.75 -5.04
N ILE A 120 2.15 5.28 -6.10
CA ILE A 120 2.67 5.38 -7.47
C ILE A 120 2.75 6.85 -7.92
N GLY A 121 1.83 7.70 -7.43
CA GLY A 121 1.73 9.11 -7.82
C GLY A 121 1.50 10.05 -6.64
N SER A 122 1.22 11.31 -6.98
CA SER A 122 0.81 12.33 -6.03
C SER A 122 -0.26 13.21 -6.65
N THR A 123 -1.10 13.80 -5.80
CA THR A 123 -2.15 14.75 -6.19
C THR A 123 -1.60 15.97 -6.93
N ALA A 124 -0.39 16.42 -6.58
CA ALA A 124 0.27 17.56 -7.22
C ALA A 124 0.63 17.36 -8.71
N LYS A 125 0.67 16.12 -9.20
CA LYS A 125 1.00 15.77 -10.59
C LYS A 125 0.00 14.81 -11.21
N VAL A 126 -1.20 14.70 -10.63
CA VAL A 126 -2.18 13.71 -11.07
C VAL A 126 -2.58 13.94 -12.54
N PHE A 127 -2.73 15.21 -12.95
CA PHE A 127 -3.05 15.55 -14.34
C PHE A 127 -1.90 15.27 -15.31
N ASP A 128 -0.64 15.29 -14.86
CA ASP A 128 0.49 14.89 -15.71
C ASP A 128 0.41 13.40 -16.10
N SER A 129 -0.35 12.60 -15.33
CA SER A 129 -0.56 11.17 -15.58
C SER A 129 -1.82 10.90 -16.42
N PHE A 130 -2.60 11.94 -16.75
CA PHE A 130 -3.82 11.78 -17.52
C PHE A 130 -3.50 11.81 -19.01
N THR A 131 -4.08 10.89 -19.77
CA THR A 131 -4.09 11.00 -21.23
C THR A 131 -5.06 12.09 -21.64
N VAL A 132 -4.52 13.14 -22.23
CA VAL A 132 -5.28 14.28 -22.74
C VAL A 132 -5.63 14.03 -24.21
N TYR A 133 -6.91 13.79 -24.47
CA TYR A 133 -7.43 13.68 -25.84
C TYR A 133 -7.81 15.08 -26.32
N ALA A 134 -7.13 15.57 -27.36
CA ALA A 134 -7.23 16.97 -27.81
C ALA A 134 -8.65 17.42 -28.22
N ASP A 135 -9.53 16.48 -28.57
CA ASP A 135 -10.94 16.72 -28.83
C ASP A 135 -11.75 16.91 -27.55
N ALA A 136 -11.46 16.16 -26.48
CA ALA A 136 -12.14 16.20 -25.20
C ALA A 136 -11.57 17.24 -24.21
N SER A 137 -10.25 17.42 -24.20
CA SER A 137 -9.56 18.27 -23.24
C SER A 137 -8.21 18.75 -23.77
N LYS A 138 -7.59 19.68 -23.06
CA LYS A 138 -6.20 20.08 -23.27
C LYS A 138 -5.51 20.34 -21.94
N GLN A 139 -4.19 20.27 -21.92
CA GLN A 139 -3.41 20.66 -20.77
C GLN A 139 -3.64 22.15 -20.45
N GLY A 140 -4.02 22.45 -19.20
CA GLY A 140 -4.08 23.79 -18.63
C GLY A 140 -2.80 24.14 -17.89
N ASP A 141 -2.74 25.36 -17.35
CA ASP A 141 -1.57 25.82 -16.58
C ASP A 141 -1.48 25.09 -15.23
N ASN A 142 -2.62 24.76 -14.63
CA ASN A 142 -2.69 24.15 -13.28
C ASN A 142 -3.42 22.81 -13.25
N GLY A 143 -3.83 22.29 -14.41
CA GLY A 143 -4.56 21.04 -14.53
C GLY A 143 -5.00 20.77 -15.96
N ILE A 144 -6.28 20.44 -16.13
CA ILE A 144 -6.85 20.11 -17.43
C ILE A 144 -8.00 21.05 -17.77
N ILE A 145 -8.02 21.52 -19.01
CA ILE A 145 -9.11 22.34 -19.54
C ILE A 145 -10.03 21.44 -20.34
N LEU A 146 -11.31 21.46 -19.98
CA LEU A 146 -12.35 20.69 -20.63
C LEU A 146 -12.83 21.42 -21.89
N ASN A 147 -12.90 20.69 -23.00
CA ASN A 147 -13.47 21.19 -24.24
C ASN A 147 -14.97 20.91 -24.29
N LYS A 148 -15.68 21.75 -25.03
CA LYS A 148 -17.09 21.61 -25.37
C LYS A 148 -17.31 20.29 -26.10
N ASP A 149 -18.28 19.52 -25.63
CA ASP A 149 -18.76 18.35 -26.37
C ASP A 149 -19.99 18.72 -27.22
N THR A 150 -19.79 18.86 -28.53
CA THR A 150 -20.88 19.08 -29.50
C THR A 150 -21.23 17.89 -30.38
N ALA A 151 -20.35 16.90 -30.49
CA ALA A 151 -20.33 16.04 -31.69
C ALA A 151 -20.68 14.57 -31.42
N ASN A 152 -20.29 14.01 -30.26
CA ASN A 152 -20.36 12.56 -30.06
C ASN A 152 -21.25 12.14 -28.87
N GLY A 153 -21.65 13.07 -28.00
CA GLY A 153 -22.46 12.74 -26.82
C GLY A 153 -21.72 11.82 -25.84
N THR A 154 -20.39 11.80 -25.90
CA THR A 154 -19.53 10.95 -25.06
C THR A 154 -18.80 11.72 -23.98
N GLY A 155 -19.02 13.03 -23.87
CA GLY A 155 -18.40 13.89 -22.88
C GLY A 155 -16.87 13.95 -22.99
N ALA A 156 -16.26 14.84 -22.21
CA ALA A 156 -14.81 14.85 -22.04
C ALA A 156 -14.43 13.88 -20.90
N SER A 157 -13.94 12.69 -21.25
CA SER A 157 -13.43 11.72 -20.27
C SER A 157 -12.00 12.04 -19.88
N THR A 158 -11.72 12.00 -18.58
CA THR A 158 -10.37 12.15 -18.05
C THR A 158 -10.02 10.83 -17.37
N TYR A 159 -8.92 10.21 -17.83
CA TYR A 159 -8.61 8.82 -17.50
C TYR A 159 -7.59 8.77 -16.36
N PHE A 160 -7.93 8.03 -15.32
CA PHE A 160 -6.94 7.43 -14.45
C PHE A 160 -6.29 6.26 -15.23
N GLY A 161 -5.25 6.54 -16.02
CA GLY A 161 -4.48 5.52 -16.75
C GLY A 161 -5.17 4.92 -18.00
N GLU A 162 -4.38 4.62 -19.05
CA GLU A 162 -4.91 4.06 -20.31
C GLU A 162 -5.20 2.56 -20.24
N THR A 163 -4.43 1.82 -19.43
CA THR A 163 -4.43 0.36 -19.38
C THR A 163 -5.31 -0.24 -18.30
N ASP A 164 -5.56 0.49 -17.20
CA ASP A 164 -6.42 0.03 -16.11
C ASP A 164 -7.40 1.14 -15.73
N LYS A 165 -8.66 0.96 -16.11
CA LYS A 165 -9.75 1.97 -16.02
C LYS A 165 -10.48 1.92 -14.69
N ASN A 166 -9.81 1.39 -13.66
CA ASN A 166 -10.37 1.17 -12.34
C ASN A 166 -9.33 1.60 -11.30
N TYR A 167 -9.66 2.64 -10.54
CA TYR A 167 -8.96 2.90 -9.30
C TYR A 167 -9.54 1.99 -8.23
N ASP A 168 -8.71 1.09 -7.70
CA ASP A 168 -9.11 0.16 -6.64
C ASP A 168 -9.57 0.93 -5.40
N TRP A 169 -10.83 0.69 -5.03
CA TRP A 169 -11.46 1.24 -3.84
C TRP A 169 -12.13 0.10 -3.10
N ASP A 170 -11.83 -0.02 -1.82
CA ASP A 170 -12.27 -1.13 -0.96
C ASP A 170 -13.62 -0.85 -0.25
N GLY A 171 -14.29 0.24 -0.63
CA GLY A 171 -15.54 0.69 -0.01
C GLY A 171 -15.36 1.58 1.22
N SER A 172 -14.13 1.73 1.74
CA SER A 172 -13.86 2.63 2.87
C SER A 172 -14.27 4.07 2.56
N GLU A 173 -14.69 4.80 3.60
CA GLU A 173 -15.04 6.22 3.44
C GLU A 173 -13.86 7.00 2.85
N MET A 174 -14.16 7.76 1.80
CA MET A 174 -13.17 8.52 1.05
C MET A 174 -13.74 9.87 0.65
N THR A 175 -12.90 10.90 0.65
CA THR A 175 -13.20 12.22 0.12
C THR A 175 -12.38 12.54 -1.12
N LEU A 176 -13.05 12.72 -2.26
CA LEU A 176 -12.46 13.25 -3.50
C LEU A 176 -12.78 14.74 -3.60
N ALA A 177 -11.77 15.59 -3.79
CA ALA A 177 -11.98 17.03 -3.99
C ALA A 177 -11.13 17.57 -5.14
N PHE A 178 -11.60 18.62 -5.81
CA PHE A 178 -10.86 19.35 -6.84
C PHE A 178 -11.35 20.80 -6.93
N GLU A 179 -10.56 21.63 -7.59
CA GLU A 179 -10.90 23.01 -7.89
C GLU A 179 -11.39 23.14 -9.33
N LEU A 180 -12.40 24.00 -9.54
CA LEU A 180 -12.94 24.36 -10.85
C LEU A 180 -12.77 25.86 -11.12
N ASP A 181 -12.24 26.19 -12.29
CA ASP A 181 -12.31 27.52 -12.87
C ASP A 181 -13.43 27.56 -13.92
N LEU A 182 -14.54 28.21 -13.56
CA LEU A 182 -15.74 28.39 -14.37
C LEU A 182 -15.71 29.70 -15.17
N SER A 183 -14.62 30.46 -15.17
CA SER A 183 -14.57 31.80 -15.76
C SER A 183 -14.85 31.83 -17.27
N ALA A 184 -14.72 30.68 -17.95
CA ALA A 184 -15.06 30.52 -19.36
C ALA A 184 -16.58 30.48 -19.62
N LEU A 185 -17.39 30.07 -18.64
CA LEU A 185 -18.85 30.10 -18.70
C LEU A 185 -19.27 31.57 -18.47
N SER A 186 -19.57 32.26 -19.56
CA SER A 186 -19.68 33.73 -19.58
C SER A 186 -21.02 34.22 -20.09
N ALA A 187 -21.70 33.40 -20.90
CA ALA A 187 -23.06 33.65 -21.35
C ALA A 187 -24.06 32.88 -20.49
N THR A 188 -25.26 33.43 -20.34
CA THR A 188 -26.40 32.73 -19.74
C THR A 188 -26.62 31.40 -20.47
N ASP A 189 -26.82 30.34 -19.69
CA ASP A 189 -26.95 28.95 -20.17
C ASP A 189 -25.66 28.26 -20.60
N ASP A 190 -24.50 28.91 -20.51
CA ASP A 190 -23.21 28.19 -20.50
C ASP A 190 -23.20 27.25 -19.29
N TYR A 191 -22.92 25.96 -19.49
CA TYR A 191 -23.03 24.97 -18.43
C TYR A 191 -22.00 23.85 -18.55
N THR A 192 -21.70 23.25 -17.41
CA THR A 192 -20.86 22.05 -17.28
C THR A 192 -21.55 21.01 -16.40
N MET A 193 -21.40 19.73 -16.73
CA MET A 193 -21.87 18.62 -15.91
C MET A 193 -20.75 17.63 -15.62
N PHE A 194 -20.59 17.30 -14.35
CA PHE A 194 -19.58 16.37 -13.85
C PHE A 194 -20.23 15.09 -13.35
N VAL A 195 -19.54 13.98 -13.57
CA VAL A 195 -19.93 12.63 -13.21
C VAL A 195 -18.73 11.94 -12.56
N LEU A 196 -18.93 11.46 -11.34
CA LEU A 196 -18.01 10.55 -10.67
C LEU A 196 -18.63 9.15 -10.75
N ALA A 197 -18.02 8.24 -11.51
CA ALA A 197 -18.58 6.93 -11.79
C ALA A 197 -17.88 5.80 -11.03
N PHE A 198 -18.65 4.80 -10.63
CA PHE A 198 -18.23 3.62 -9.88
C PHE A 198 -18.38 2.35 -10.73
N ASN A 199 -17.52 1.36 -10.49
CA ASN A 199 -17.54 0.08 -11.18
C ASN A 199 -17.91 -1.08 -10.26
N TYR A 200 -18.44 -2.14 -10.87
CA TYR A 200 -18.43 -3.49 -10.33
C TYR A 200 -17.54 -4.41 -11.19
N LYS A 201 -17.09 -5.52 -10.61
CA LYS A 201 -16.31 -6.54 -11.33
C LYS A 201 -17.23 -7.53 -12.05
N ASN A 202 -17.05 -7.69 -13.36
CA ASN A 202 -17.77 -8.64 -14.20
C ASN A 202 -16.79 -9.62 -14.87
N GLY A 203 -16.48 -10.72 -14.18
CA GLY A 203 -15.41 -11.62 -14.60
C GLY A 203 -14.04 -10.94 -14.47
N ASP A 204 -13.31 -10.85 -15.59
CA ASP A 204 -12.01 -10.16 -15.66
C ASP A 204 -12.13 -8.67 -16.05
N GLU A 205 -13.35 -8.19 -16.34
CA GLU A 205 -13.61 -6.81 -16.76
C GLU A 205 -14.27 -5.98 -15.65
N TYR A 206 -14.17 -4.66 -15.77
CA TYR A 206 -14.87 -3.68 -14.92
C TYR A 206 -15.99 -3.00 -15.70
N THR A 207 -17.20 -3.00 -15.12
CA THR A 207 -18.41 -2.44 -15.72
C THR A 207 -18.98 -1.32 -14.85
N HIS A 208 -19.58 -0.30 -15.45
CA HIS A 208 -20.24 0.79 -14.73
C HIS A 208 -21.38 0.26 -13.85
N ALA A 209 -21.42 0.70 -12.59
CA ALA A 209 -22.43 0.33 -11.61
C ALA A 209 -23.35 1.51 -11.25
N ASP A 210 -22.76 2.59 -10.74
CA ASP A 210 -23.47 3.80 -10.32
C ASP A 210 -22.59 5.04 -10.53
N GLU A 211 -23.16 6.21 -10.24
CA GLU A 211 -22.54 7.50 -10.41
C GLU A 211 -23.14 8.59 -9.52
N ILE A 212 -22.28 9.54 -9.16
CA ILE A 212 -22.66 10.80 -8.55
C ILE A 212 -22.55 11.89 -9.62
N ARG A 213 -23.62 12.68 -9.79
CA ARG A 213 -23.68 13.72 -10.83
C ARG A 213 -24.03 15.08 -10.25
N PHE A 214 -23.37 16.13 -10.74
CA PHE A 214 -23.77 17.52 -10.53
C PHE A 214 -23.60 18.34 -11.80
N GLY A 215 -24.40 19.39 -11.95
CA GLY A 215 -24.29 20.33 -13.05
C GLY A 215 -24.28 21.76 -12.56
N ILE A 216 -23.57 22.62 -13.28
CA ILE A 216 -23.46 24.05 -13.02
C ILE A 216 -23.84 24.81 -14.28
N VAL A 217 -24.73 25.78 -14.17
CA VAL A 217 -25.16 26.69 -15.25
C VAL A 217 -24.86 28.13 -14.88
N LYS A 218 -24.34 28.90 -15.84
CA LYS A 218 -24.23 30.35 -15.75
C LYS A 218 -25.60 31.01 -15.87
N THR A 219 -25.88 31.95 -14.96
CA THR A 219 -27.05 32.83 -14.98
C THR A 219 -26.62 34.29 -15.02
N ASP A 220 -27.57 35.21 -15.17
CA ASP A 220 -27.28 36.66 -15.15
C ASP A 220 -26.64 37.09 -13.82
N ASP A 221 -27.05 36.47 -12.70
CA ASP A 221 -26.64 36.83 -11.34
C ASP A 221 -25.46 36.01 -10.79
N GLY A 222 -24.90 35.09 -11.57
CA GLY A 222 -23.83 34.20 -11.11
C GLY A 222 -23.94 32.81 -11.72
N PHE A 223 -24.02 31.80 -10.87
CA PHE A 223 -24.11 30.40 -11.23
C PHE A 223 -25.18 29.71 -10.40
N VAL A 224 -25.77 28.67 -10.97
CA VAL A 224 -26.68 27.75 -10.31
C VAL A 224 -26.07 26.35 -10.40
N VAL A 225 -26.08 25.63 -9.28
CA VAL A 225 -25.67 24.22 -9.20
C VAL A 225 -26.85 23.36 -8.76
N ASN A 226 -26.93 22.15 -9.30
CA ASN A 226 -27.85 21.14 -8.82
C ASN A 226 -27.24 19.74 -8.94
N ARG A 227 -27.80 18.81 -8.17
CA ARG A 227 -27.59 17.38 -8.34
C ARG A 227 -28.32 16.90 -9.59
N MET A 228 -27.70 16.00 -10.34
CA MET A 228 -28.17 15.54 -11.66
C MET A 228 -28.46 14.03 -11.67
N ASP A 229 -29.08 13.51 -10.62
CA ASP A 229 -29.37 12.08 -10.47
C ASP A 229 -30.23 11.56 -11.64
N GLY A 230 -29.72 10.57 -12.38
CA GLY A 230 -30.42 9.96 -13.51
C GLY A 230 -30.69 10.90 -14.69
N ALA A 231 -30.08 12.09 -14.72
CA ALA A 231 -30.23 13.03 -15.82
C ALA A 231 -29.59 12.47 -17.10
N ALA A 232 -30.30 12.61 -18.22
CA ALA A 232 -29.78 12.24 -19.52
C ALA A 232 -28.66 13.20 -19.96
N ASP A 233 -27.70 12.71 -20.74
CA ASP A 233 -26.61 13.52 -21.31
C ASP A 233 -27.09 14.34 -22.52
N ASP A 234 -28.20 15.06 -22.36
CA ASP A 234 -28.93 15.73 -23.43
C ASP A 234 -29.01 17.27 -23.27
N ALA A 235 -29.75 17.93 -24.17
CA ALA A 235 -29.91 19.39 -24.15
C ALA A 235 -30.83 19.88 -23.02
N ALA A 236 -31.59 19.00 -22.35
CA ALA A 236 -32.46 19.35 -21.23
C ALA A 236 -31.68 19.64 -19.94
N ASN A 237 -30.38 19.34 -19.90
CA ASN A 237 -29.53 19.55 -18.73
C ASN A 237 -29.55 20.97 -18.17
N VAL A 238 -29.60 22.00 -19.01
CA VAL A 238 -29.69 23.38 -18.53
C VAL A 238 -30.96 23.59 -17.69
N ALA A 239 -32.10 23.08 -18.15
CA ALA A 239 -33.36 23.21 -17.43
C ALA A 239 -33.37 22.37 -16.15
N ALA A 240 -32.80 21.16 -16.19
CA ALA A 240 -32.69 20.29 -15.03
C ALA A 240 -31.78 20.89 -13.93
N ILE A 241 -30.65 21.49 -14.31
CA ILE A 241 -29.74 22.17 -13.38
C ILE A 241 -30.45 23.36 -12.71
N LYS A 242 -31.29 24.10 -13.45
CA LYS A 242 -32.09 25.21 -12.91
C LYS A 242 -33.35 24.76 -12.17
N GLY A 243 -33.60 23.46 -12.09
CA GLY A 243 -34.82 22.89 -11.53
C GLY A 243 -34.92 23.02 -10.01
N GLU A 244 -35.85 22.25 -9.46
CA GLU A 244 -36.08 22.15 -8.03
C GLU A 244 -34.81 21.69 -7.28
N GLY A 245 -34.57 22.24 -6.10
CA GLY A 245 -33.40 21.93 -5.27
C GLY A 245 -32.10 22.63 -5.70
N SER A 246 -32.13 23.40 -6.79
CA SER A 246 -30.96 24.14 -7.26
C SER A 246 -30.52 25.23 -6.27
N GLN A 247 -29.21 25.47 -6.21
CA GLN A 247 -28.59 26.42 -5.28
C GLN A 247 -27.70 27.40 -6.04
N SER A 248 -27.70 28.68 -5.64
CA SER A 248 -26.96 29.74 -6.34
C SER A 248 -25.66 30.16 -5.65
N PHE A 249 -24.64 30.49 -6.43
CA PHE A 249 -23.36 31.06 -5.97
C PHE A 249 -22.79 32.00 -7.04
N THR A 250 -21.82 32.85 -6.67
CA THR A 250 -21.29 33.90 -7.56
C THR A 250 -19.82 33.73 -7.92
N ALA A 251 -19.08 32.94 -7.14
CA ALA A 251 -17.66 32.71 -7.39
C ALA A 251 -17.44 31.91 -8.69
N SER A 252 -16.55 32.37 -9.56
CA SER A 252 -16.16 31.63 -10.77
C SER A 252 -15.05 30.62 -10.50
N LYS A 253 -14.31 30.75 -9.39
CA LYS A 253 -13.34 29.75 -8.92
C LYS A 253 -13.89 29.11 -7.67
N ILE A 254 -14.08 27.79 -7.69
CA ILE A 254 -14.74 27.05 -6.62
C ILE A 254 -14.06 25.72 -6.33
N SER A 255 -14.25 25.22 -5.12
CA SER A 255 -13.97 23.84 -4.77
C SER A 255 -15.21 22.97 -5.02
N ALA A 256 -14.99 21.73 -5.42
CA ALA A 256 -15.97 20.66 -5.49
C ALA A 256 -15.43 19.45 -4.74
N SER A 257 -16.24 18.86 -3.86
CA SER A 257 -15.87 17.67 -3.10
C SER A 257 -17.00 16.66 -3.01
N PHE A 258 -16.63 15.39 -2.89
CA PHE A 258 -17.51 14.25 -2.70
C PHE A 258 -16.97 13.43 -1.54
N THR A 259 -17.81 13.08 -0.59
CA THR A 259 -17.49 12.10 0.44
C THR A 259 -18.41 10.91 0.23
N PHE A 260 -17.85 9.71 0.09
CA PHE A 260 -18.61 8.51 -0.24
C PHE A 260 -18.03 7.27 0.45
N ALA A 261 -18.90 6.31 0.74
CA ALA A 261 -18.57 5.03 1.36
C ALA A 261 -19.46 3.92 0.79
N TYR A 262 -18.96 2.69 0.77
CA TYR A 262 -19.73 1.50 0.39
C TYR A 262 -19.57 0.39 1.43
N ASP A 263 -20.70 -0.11 1.91
CA ASP A 263 -20.75 -1.27 2.80
C ASP A 263 -21.14 -2.52 1.98
N ALA A 264 -20.20 -3.46 1.83
CA ALA A 264 -20.40 -4.67 1.04
C ALA A 264 -21.34 -5.69 1.71
N ASP A 265 -21.52 -5.62 3.04
CA ASP A 265 -22.42 -6.50 3.79
C ASP A 265 -23.88 -6.05 3.62
N THR A 266 -24.14 -4.74 3.65
CA THR A 266 -25.49 -4.18 3.46
C THR A 266 -25.80 -3.79 2.01
N LYS A 267 -24.80 -3.75 1.14
CA LYS A 267 -24.85 -3.18 -0.22
C LYS A 267 -25.21 -1.69 -0.24
N GLU A 268 -25.01 -0.97 0.86
CA GLU A 268 -25.34 0.45 0.94
C GLU A 268 -24.21 1.31 0.39
N PHE A 269 -24.52 2.08 -0.65
CA PHE A 269 -23.68 3.16 -1.14
C PHE A 269 -24.17 4.48 -0.55
N THR A 270 -23.28 5.17 0.16
CA THR A 270 -23.58 6.45 0.82
C THR A 270 -22.71 7.55 0.25
N TYR A 271 -23.28 8.73 0.03
CA TYR A 271 -22.50 9.88 -0.39
C TYR A 271 -23.09 11.23 0.00
N SER A 272 -22.21 12.21 0.02
CA SER A 272 -22.51 13.64 0.05
C SER A 272 -21.56 14.39 -0.90
N MET A 273 -21.94 15.59 -1.31
CA MET A 273 -21.10 16.47 -2.11
C MET A 273 -21.23 17.93 -1.67
N THR A 274 -20.17 18.70 -1.83
CA THR A 274 -20.16 20.15 -1.63
C THR A 274 -19.55 20.83 -2.84
N ILE A 275 -20.33 21.64 -3.55
CA ILE A 275 -19.93 22.28 -4.81
C ILE A 275 -20.06 23.80 -4.67
N GLY A 276 -18.96 24.55 -4.74
CA GLY A 276 -18.99 26.00 -4.56
C GLY A 276 -19.57 26.43 -3.20
N GLY A 277 -19.30 25.64 -2.16
CA GLY A 277 -19.86 25.83 -0.82
C GLY A 277 -21.35 25.46 -0.69
N LYS A 278 -21.93 24.78 -1.69
CA LYS A 278 -23.31 24.29 -1.67
C LYS A 278 -23.32 22.80 -1.39
N ALA A 279 -23.84 22.43 -0.23
CA ALA A 279 -23.93 21.04 0.20
C ALA A 279 -25.17 20.37 -0.40
N PHE A 280 -24.98 19.13 -0.85
CA PHE A 280 -26.03 18.18 -1.22
C PHE A 280 -25.64 16.87 -0.52
N GLY A 281 -26.46 16.35 0.40
CA GLY A 281 -25.95 15.36 1.35
C GLY A 281 -26.92 14.30 1.83
N ASP A 282 -26.31 13.35 2.54
CA ASP A 282 -26.85 12.16 3.23
C ASP A 282 -27.72 11.26 2.35
N ILE A 283 -27.17 10.91 1.19
CA ILE A 283 -27.85 10.06 0.22
C ILE A 283 -27.37 8.64 0.42
N THR A 284 -28.31 7.73 0.64
CA THR A 284 -28.07 6.29 0.71
C THR A 284 -28.83 5.60 -0.41
N ARG A 285 -28.14 4.72 -1.13
CA ARG A 285 -28.70 3.85 -2.17
C ARG A 285 -28.31 2.40 -1.88
N THR A 286 -29.13 1.46 -2.34
CA THR A 286 -28.81 0.03 -2.26
C THR A 286 -28.36 -0.44 -3.63
N GLU A 287 -27.14 -0.93 -3.71
CA GLU A 287 -26.53 -1.37 -4.96
C GLU A 287 -26.90 -2.81 -5.31
N LEU A 288 -27.03 -3.07 -6.61
CA LEU A 288 -27.26 -4.42 -7.11
C LEU A 288 -25.98 -5.26 -7.07
N ASN A 289 -24.83 -4.64 -7.35
CA ASN A 289 -23.52 -5.29 -7.42
C ASN A 289 -22.56 -4.65 -6.42
N ASP A 290 -21.53 -5.40 -6.03
CA ASP A 290 -20.44 -4.85 -5.22
C ASP A 290 -19.68 -3.77 -5.97
N LEU A 291 -19.59 -2.57 -5.37
CA LEU A 291 -18.76 -1.50 -5.86
C LEU A 291 -17.30 -1.81 -5.50
N VAL A 292 -16.41 -1.84 -6.50
CA VAL A 292 -15.02 -2.27 -6.33
C VAL A 292 -13.99 -1.26 -6.85
N GLY A 293 -14.46 -0.10 -7.34
CA GLY A 293 -13.53 0.90 -7.83
C GLY A 293 -14.17 2.16 -8.40
N LEU A 294 -13.34 3.20 -8.49
CA LEU A 294 -13.67 4.45 -9.17
C LEU A 294 -13.24 4.32 -10.63
N ARG A 295 -14.17 4.58 -11.55
CA ARG A 295 -13.94 4.39 -12.97
C ARG A 295 -13.25 5.62 -13.58
N TYR A 296 -13.96 6.74 -13.59
CA TYR A 296 -13.51 7.99 -14.21
C TYR A 296 -14.02 9.19 -13.42
N LEU A 297 -13.24 10.27 -13.47
CA LEU A 297 -13.81 11.59 -13.34
C LEU A 297 -14.20 12.04 -14.76
N TRP A 298 -15.50 12.12 -15.02
CA TRP A 298 -16.05 12.38 -16.34
C TRP A 298 -16.75 13.74 -16.36
N ASN A 299 -16.54 14.52 -17.43
CA ASN A 299 -17.50 15.54 -17.79
C ASN A 299 -18.44 14.94 -18.83
N ALA A 300 -19.70 14.73 -18.47
CA ALA A 300 -20.66 14.09 -19.37
C ALA A 300 -21.16 15.04 -20.46
N ARG A 301 -21.30 16.34 -20.15
CA ARG A 301 -21.70 17.34 -21.15
C ARG A 301 -21.34 18.77 -20.77
N LEU A 302 -20.83 19.49 -21.76
CA LEU A 302 -20.43 20.89 -21.68
C LEU A 302 -20.78 21.58 -22.99
N ASN A 303 -21.50 22.70 -22.95
CA ASN A 303 -21.83 23.49 -24.15
C ASN A 303 -20.85 24.65 -24.41
N LYS A 304 -19.74 24.72 -23.67
CA LYS A 304 -18.77 25.80 -23.76
C LYS A 304 -17.36 25.36 -23.36
N ASP A 305 -16.35 25.57 -24.20
CA ASP A 305 -14.96 25.25 -23.85
C ASP A 305 -14.47 26.07 -22.65
N GLY A 306 -13.53 25.52 -21.88
CA GLY A 306 -12.65 26.32 -21.04
C GLY A 306 -12.81 26.14 -19.54
N VAL A 307 -13.65 25.23 -19.07
CA VAL A 307 -13.70 24.89 -17.64
C VAL A 307 -12.42 24.17 -17.27
N GLU A 308 -11.60 24.76 -16.39
CA GLU A 308 -10.36 24.15 -15.92
C GLU A 308 -10.63 23.39 -14.62
N LEU A 309 -10.17 22.14 -14.56
CA LEU A 309 -10.17 21.31 -13.36
C LEU A 309 -8.73 21.16 -12.87
N SER A 310 -8.50 21.40 -11.58
CA SER A 310 -7.17 21.41 -10.97
C SER A 310 -7.20 20.91 -9.52
N ASN A 311 -6.00 20.74 -8.92
CA ASN A 311 -5.82 20.40 -7.50
C ASN A 311 -6.65 19.19 -7.02
N LEU A 312 -6.71 18.11 -7.80
CA LEU A 312 -7.44 16.90 -7.40
C LEU A 312 -6.75 16.23 -6.20
N THR A 313 -7.49 16.06 -5.11
CA THR A 313 -7.08 15.40 -3.87
C THR A 313 -7.98 14.25 -3.50
N LEU A 314 -7.40 13.22 -2.89
CA LEU A 314 -8.10 12.08 -2.29
C LEU A 314 -7.64 11.96 -0.84
N ALA A 315 -8.59 11.92 0.09
CA ALA A 315 -8.37 11.89 1.53
C ALA A 315 -9.25 10.85 2.21
#